data_AF-A0A496B3Z1-F1
#
_entry.id   AF-A0A496B3Z1-F1
#
_cell.length_a   1.000
_cell.length_b   1.000
_cell.length_c   1.000
_cell.angle_alpha   90.00
_cell.angle_beta   90.00
_cell.angle_gamma   90.00
#
_symmetry.space_group_name_H-M   'P 1'
#
loop_
_entity.id
_entity.type
_entity.pdbx_description
1 polymer ?
#
loop_
_entity_poly.entity_id
_entity_poly.type
_entity_poly.pdbx_seq_one_letter_code
_entity_poly.pdbx_strand_id
1 'polypeptide(L)'
;MTIYIVNRDGTGLQQLIEEDGPYAQYPALSPDGKEVLYTQETHGNFQIFKLDLNSGVRRQLTHHLSWNTGGDWFDPAYALPVSPQPNLITTTWGEVKKR
;
A
#
# COMPACT_ATOMS: atom_id res chain seq x y z
N MET A 1 -15.84 11.75 -3.80
CA MET A 1 -14.47 11.53 -4.32
C MET A 1 -14.33 10.07 -4.68
N THR A 2 -13.80 9.80 -5.88
CA THR A 2 -13.51 8.45 -6.39
C THR A 2 -12.10 8.39 -6.97
N ILE A 3 -11.63 7.19 -7.33
CA ILE A 3 -10.33 6.90 -7.90
C ILE A 3 -10.53 6.38 -9.33
N TYR A 4 -9.75 6.94 -10.25
CA TYR A 4 -9.62 6.50 -11.64
C TYR A 4 -8.22 5.97 -11.89
N ILE A 5 -8.09 5.10 -12.88
CA ILE A 5 -6.81 4.66 -13.45
C ILE A 5 -6.78 4.99 -14.94
N VAL A 6 -5.60 5.31 -15.45
CA VAL A 6 -5.37 5.63 -16.86
C VAL A 6 -3.99 5.12 -17.25
N ASN A 7 -3.83 4.69 -18.50
CA ASN A 7 -2.52 4.31 -19.02
C ASN A 7 -1.59 5.54 -19.07
N ARG A 8 -0.28 5.29 -19.07
CA ARG A 8 0.74 6.34 -19.13
C ARG A 8 0.66 7.18 -20.41
N ASP A 9 0.13 6.62 -21.49
CA ASP A 9 -0.11 7.33 -22.76
C ASP A 9 -1.41 8.17 -22.77
N GLY A 10 -2.15 8.18 -21.66
CA GLY A 10 -3.42 8.90 -21.51
C GLY A 10 -4.64 8.13 -22.00
N THR A 11 -4.49 6.91 -22.52
CA THR A 11 -5.60 6.06 -22.97
C THR A 11 -6.15 5.20 -21.83
N GLY A 12 -7.29 4.54 -22.06
CA GLY A 12 -7.80 3.52 -21.14
C GLY A 12 -8.25 4.06 -19.78
N LEU A 13 -8.85 5.27 -19.75
CA LEU A 13 -9.43 5.82 -18.54
C LEU A 13 -10.53 4.90 -18.02
N GLN A 14 -10.39 4.45 -16.77
CA GLN A 14 -11.32 3.56 -16.10
C GLN A 14 -11.58 4.06 -14.68
N GLN A 15 -12.84 4.06 -14.25
CA GLN A 15 -13.20 4.26 -12.86
C GLN A 15 -12.97 2.97 -12.07
N LEU A 16 -12.24 3.05 -10.96
CA LEU A 16 -11.93 1.88 -10.14
C LEU A 16 -12.91 1.66 -9.00
N ILE A 17 -13.40 2.75 -8.39
CA ILE A 17 -14.30 2.68 -7.24
C ILE A 17 -15.62 3.35 -7.61
N GLU A 18 -16.71 2.57 -7.65
CA GLU A 18 -18.04 3.12 -7.92
C GLU A 18 -18.56 3.89 -6.68
N GLU A 19 -19.42 4.89 -6.93
CA GLU A 19 -19.78 5.96 -5.98
C GLU A 19 -20.53 5.50 -4.71
N ASP A 20 -20.87 4.22 -4.60
CA ASP A 20 -21.68 3.64 -3.52
C ASP A 20 -21.00 3.58 -2.15
N GLY A 21 -19.82 4.18 -1.99
CA GLY A 21 -19.20 4.42 -0.69
C GLY A 21 -18.52 5.78 -0.64
N PRO A 22 -18.88 6.67 0.31
CA PRO A 22 -18.39 8.04 0.33
C PRO A 22 -16.85 8.08 0.46
N TYR A 23 -16.23 8.96 -0.32
CA TYR A 23 -14.83 9.39 -0.20
C TYR A 23 -13.75 8.30 -0.33
N ALA A 24 -13.56 7.76 -1.54
CA ALA A 24 -12.34 7.03 -1.87
C ALA A 24 -11.18 8.01 -2.16
N GLN A 25 -10.05 7.84 -1.49
CA GLN A 25 -8.89 8.74 -1.54
C GLN A 25 -7.58 8.01 -1.20
N TYR A 26 -6.46 8.71 -1.38
CA TYR A 26 -5.10 8.21 -1.11
C TYR A 26 -4.80 6.86 -1.81
N PRO A 27 -4.90 6.79 -3.15
CA PRO A 27 -4.54 5.58 -3.88
C PRO A 27 -3.02 5.32 -3.83
N ALA A 28 -2.64 4.05 -3.66
CA ALA A 28 -1.28 3.56 -3.84
C ALA A 28 -1.30 2.28 -4.68
N LEU A 29 -0.71 2.34 -5.88
CA LEU A 29 -0.59 1.20 -6.79
C LEU A 29 0.52 0.26 -6.32
N SER A 30 0.29 -1.05 -6.37
CA SER A 30 1.31 -2.04 -6.04
C SER A 30 2.49 -1.96 -7.02
N PRO A 31 3.72 -2.35 -6.60
CA PRO A 31 4.90 -2.32 -7.47
C PRO A 31 4.74 -3.15 -8.75
N ASP A 32 3.96 -4.23 -8.69
CA ASP A 32 3.67 -5.08 -9.85
C ASP A 32 2.47 -4.59 -10.69
N GLY A 33 1.83 -3.49 -10.30
CA GLY A 33 0.72 -2.85 -11.01
C GLY A 33 -0.61 -3.60 -10.96
N LYS A 34 -0.76 -4.63 -10.12
CA LYS A 34 -1.96 -5.49 -10.10
C LYS A 34 -2.97 -5.12 -9.02
N GLU A 35 -2.57 -4.41 -7.99
CA GLU A 35 -3.41 -4.09 -6.85
C GLU A 35 -3.34 -2.60 -6.51
N VAL A 36 -4.42 -2.04 -5.96
CA VAL A 36 -4.46 -0.67 -5.43
C VAL A 36 -4.86 -0.72 -3.96
N LEU A 37 -4.08 -0.08 -3.11
CA LEU A 37 -4.53 0.33 -1.77
C LEU A 37 -5.23 1.67 -1.88
N TYR A 38 -6.30 1.83 -1.13
CA TYR A 38 -6.98 3.12 -1.02
C TYR A 38 -7.69 3.24 0.32
N THR A 39 -7.97 4.47 0.71
CA THR A 39 -8.76 4.80 1.89
C THR A 39 -10.19 5.07 1.46
N GLN A 40 -11.17 4.49 2.15
CA GLN A 40 -12.59 4.75 1.92
C GLN A 40 -13.33 4.94 3.24
N GLU A 41 -14.28 5.86 3.27
CA GLU A 41 -15.17 6.01 4.42
C GLU A 41 -16.18 4.86 4.43
N THR A 42 -16.30 4.19 5.57
CA THR A 42 -17.29 3.14 5.80
C THR A 42 -17.89 3.35 7.17
N HIS A 43 -19.20 3.60 7.24
CA HIS A 43 -19.93 3.87 8.50
C HIS A 43 -19.27 4.97 9.36
N GLY A 44 -18.90 6.11 8.76
CA GLY A 44 -18.32 7.26 9.47
C GLY A 44 -16.85 7.09 9.88
N ASN A 45 -16.18 6.02 9.46
CA ASN A 45 -14.76 5.77 9.76
C ASN A 45 -13.96 5.52 8.49
N PHE A 46 -12.73 6.02 8.42
CA PHE A 46 -11.84 5.70 7.31
C PHE A 46 -11.17 4.35 7.51
N GLN A 47 -11.29 3.51 6.48
CA GLN A 47 -10.67 2.19 6.42
C GLN A 47 -9.79 2.06 5.19
N ILE A 48 -8.74 1.26 5.31
CA ILE A 48 -7.87 0.91 4.19
C ILE A 48 -8.46 -0.33 3.51
N PHE A 49 -8.59 -0.22 2.20
CA PHE A 49 -9.03 -1.28 1.31
C PHE A 49 -7.94 -1.63 0.32
N LYS A 50 -7.99 -2.87 -0.17
CA LYS A 50 -7.22 -3.37 -1.29
C LYS A 50 -8.17 -3.77 -2.41
N LEU A 51 -7.87 -3.33 -3.63
CA LEU A 51 -8.56 -3.72 -4.85
C LEU A 51 -7.60 -4.46 -5.77
N ASP A 52 -7.95 -5.67 -6.19
CA ASP A 52 -7.28 -6.37 -7.28
C ASP A 52 -7.82 -5.85 -8.62
N LEU A 53 -6.93 -5.32 -9.47
CA LEU A 53 -7.29 -4.66 -10.72
C LEU A 53 -7.68 -5.64 -11.84
N ASN A 54 -7.30 -6.91 -11.74
CA ASN A 54 -7.62 -7.92 -12.76
C ASN A 54 -9.01 -8.53 -12.52
N SER A 55 -9.31 -8.84 -11.25
CA SER A 55 -10.54 -9.51 -10.83
C SER A 55 -11.63 -8.55 -10.33
N GLY A 56 -11.28 -7.31 -10.00
CA GLY A 56 -12.17 -6.36 -9.34
C GLY A 56 -12.49 -6.70 -7.88
N VAL A 57 -11.82 -7.71 -7.30
CA VAL A 57 -12.09 -8.13 -5.92
C VAL A 57 -11.57 -7.07 -4.95
N ARG A 58 -12.50 -6.54 -4.14
CA ARG A 58 -12.22 -5.61 -3.05
C ARG A 58 -12.13 -6.34 -1.71
N ARG A 59 -11.14 -5.98 -0.90
CA ARG A 59 -10.96 -6.47 0.48
C ARG A 59 -10.68 -5.32 1.45
N GLN A 60 -11.41 -5.26 2.56
CA GLN A 60 -11.10 -4.38 3.68
C GLN A 60 -9.92 -4.94 4.48
N LEU A 61 -8.93 -4.10 4.82
CA LEU A 61 -7.73 -4.51 5.56
C LEU A 61 -7.74 -4.06 7.02
N THR A 62 -8.44 -2.95 7.32
CA THR A 62 -8.53 -2.40 8.68
C THR A 62 -9.97 -2.40 9.14
N HIS A 63 -10.20 -2.56 10.45
CA HIS A 63 -11.55 -2.63 11.03
C HIS A 63 -11.71 -1.77 12.29
N HIS A 64 -10.66 -1.06 12.70
CA HIS A 64 -10.68 -0.27 13.93
C HIS A 64 -11.48 1.02 13.72
N LEU A 65 -12.22 1.47 14.75
CA LEU A 65 -13.09 2.65 14.72
C LEU A 65 -12.33 3.99 14.83
N SER A 66 -11.15 4.03 14.21
CA SER A 66 -10.31 5.22 14.07
C SER A 66 -10.11 5.51 12.59
N TRP A 67 -9.43 6.61 12.27
CA TRP A 67 -9.07 6.92 10.90
C TRP A 67 -7.85 6.10 10.50
N ASN A 68 -8.06 5.11 9.64
CA ASN A 68 -6.99 4.33 9.03
C ASN A 68 -6.80 4.86 7.61
N THR A 69 -5.70 5.57 7.38
CA THR A 69 -5.44 6.28 6.12
C THR A 69 -3.99 6.07 5.68
N GLY A 70 -3.69 6.38 4.41
CA GLY A 70 -2.30 6.47 3.93
C GLY A 70 -1.55 5.14 3.86
N GLY A 71 -2.23 4.06 3.47
CA GLY A 71 -1.56 2.79 3.17
C GLY A 71 -0.63 2.93 1.97
N ASP A 72 0.52 2.26 2.02
CA ASP A 72 1.50 2.24 0.94
C ASP A 72 2.12 0.84 0.80
N TRP A 73 2.78 0.61 -0.32
CA TRP A 73 3.44 -0.63 -0.64
C TRP A 73 4.94 -0.54 -0.38
N PHE A 74 5.50 -1.64 0.11
CA PHE A 74 6.93 -1.84 0.02
C PHE A 74 7.29 -2.30 -1.39
N ASP A 75 8.13 -1.54 -2.08
CA ASP A 75 8.71 -1.96 -3.36
C ASP A 75 10.03 -2.70 -3.13
N PRO A 76 10.08 -4.04 -3.34
CA PRO A 76 11.30 -4.80 -3.16
C PRO A 76 12.39 -4.44 -4.17
N ALA A 77 12.06 -3.81 -5.30
CA ALA A 77 13.06 -3.37 -6.28
C ALA A 77 14.00 -2.29 -5.71
N TYR A 78 13.54 -1.54 -4.71
CA TYR A 78 14.33 -0.52 -4.00
C TYR A 78 14.83 -0.98 -2.64
N ALA A 79 14.60 -2.25 -2.28
CA ALA A 79 15.15 -2.84 -1.08
C ALA A 79 16.67 -2.99 -1.23
N LEU A 80 17.44 -2.08 -0.63
CA LEU A 80 18.85 -2.34 -0.42
C LEU A 80 18.96 -3.48 0.61
N PRO A 81 19.65 -4.60 0.31
CA PRO A 81 19.80 -5.68 1.26
C PRO A 81 20.56 -5.17 2.49
N VAL A 82 19.89 -5.13 3.64
CA VAL A 82 20.51 -4.86 4.95
C VAL A 82 21.02 -6.14 5.63
N SER A 83 20.86 -7.30 4.98
CA SER A 83 21.49 -8.52 5.47
C SER A 83 23.01 -8.39 5.30
N PRO A 84 23.82 -8.59 6.35
CA PRO A 84 25.23 -8.82 6.14
C PRO A 84 25.33 -10.04 5.22
N GLN A 85 25.85 -9.84 4.02
CA GLN A 85 26.37 -10.97 3.26
C GLN A 85 27.54 -11.50 4.10
N PRO A 86 27.64 -12.80 4.40
CA PRO A 86 28.70 -13.34 5.26
C PRO A 86 30.13 -12.96 4.83
N ASN A 87 30.28 -12.53 3.56
CA ASN A 87 31.55 -12.16 2.95
C ASN A 87 31.78 -10.63 2.87
N LEU A 88 30.87 -9.81 3.39
CA LEU A 88 30.99 -8.35 3.45
C LEU A 88 30.90 -7.90 4.92
N ILE A 89 32.06 -7.95 5.58
CA ILE A 89 32.46 -7.13 6.74
C ILE A 89 31.39 -7.03 7.84
N THR A 90 31.33 -8.05 8.70
CA THR A 90 30.70 -7.90 10.02
C THR A 90 31.62 -7.07 10.92
N THR A 91 31.45 -5.76 10.97
CA THR A 91 31.98 -4.95 12.08
C THR A 91 30.99 -5.01 13.22
N THR A 92 31.24 -5.85 14.21
CA THR A 92 30.42 -5.91 15.43
C THR A 92 30.83 -4.74 16.33
N TRP A 93 29.93 -3.79 16.57
CA TRP A 93 30.10 -2.78 17.61
C TRP A 93 29.30 -3.16 18.85
N GLY A 94 29.98 -3.32 19.99
CA GLY A 94 29.36 -3.48 21.30
C GLY A 94 30.22 -4.27 22.27
N GLU A 95 30.86 -3.58 23.21
CA GLU A 95 31.53 -4.21 24.34
C GLU A 95 30.48 -4.48 25.44
N VAL A 96 30.17 -5.76 25.71
CA VAL A 96 29.34 -6.11 26.86
C VAL A 96 30.18 -5.91 28.11
N LYS A 97 29.96 -4.80 28.82
CA LYS A 97 30.59 -4.57 30.12
C LYS A 97 29.93 -5.47 31.15
N LYS A 98 30.59 -6.58 31.51
CA LYS A 98 30.24 -7.37 32.69
C LYS A 98 30.94 -6.79 33.92
N ARG A 99 30.18 -6.22 34.84
CA ARG A 99 30.31 -6.42 36.30
C ARG A 99 29.11 -5.83 37.02
#